data_AF-A0A923SQF5-F1
#
_entry.id   AF-A0A923SQF5-F1
#
_cell.length_a   1.000
_cell.length_b   1.000
_cell.length_c   1.000
_cell.angle_alpha   90.00
_cell.angle_beta   90.00
_cell.angle_gamma   90.00
#
_symmetry.space_group_name_H-M   'P 1'
#
loop_
_entity.id
_entity.type
_entity.pdbx_description
1 polymer ?
#
loop_
_entity_poly.entity_id
_entity_poly.type
_entity_poly.pdbx_seq_one_letter_code
_entity_poly.pdbx_strand_id
1 'polypeptide(L)'
;MKVVIVEPEKDPYEAELPDTLEAMQDIVGGHIEIAYPFSDRACIVCNETGLLDGLPLNRAVNAETIIAGTFFVCGLGEEDLKSLSKEQVQTYLKRFHYPEIFLESPLGGIVPIKIKRMEEKFNHKEHHKKGPSQER
;
A
#
# COMPACT_ATOMS: atom_id res chain seq x y z
N MET A 1 -0.40 -15.17 9.67
CA MET A 1 -1.05 -13.88 9.96
C MET A 1 -1.54 -13.23 8.68
N LYS A 2 -2.83 -12.89 8.59
CA LYS A 2 -3.41 -12.16 7.46
C LYS A 2 -3.18 -10.66 7.61
N VAL A 3 -2.61 -10.03 6.59
CA VAL A 3 -2.21 -8.62 6.59
C VAL A 3 -2.59 -7.93 5.27
N VAL A 4 -2.48 -6.61 5.25
CA VAL A 4 -2.47 -5.82 4.00
C VAL A 4 -1.06 -5.26 3.81
N ILE A 5 -0.39 -5.65 2.73
CA ILE A 5 0.92 -5.12 2.35
C ILE A 5 0.73 -3.88 1.49
N VAL A 6 1.55 -2.86 1.75
CA VAL A 6 1.58 -1.62 0.99
C VAL A 6 3.03 -1.36 0.58
N GLU A 7 3.30 -1.51 -0.70
CA GLU A 7 4.59 -1.17 -1.30
C GLU A 7 4.55 0.26 -1.88
N PRO A 8 5.70 0.96 -1.94
CA PRO A 8 5.79 2.24 -2.62
C PRO A 8 5.28 2.14 -4.07
N GLU A 9 4.54 3.16 -4.51
CA GLU A 9 4.06 3.31 -5.89
C GLU A 9 3.10 2.21 -6.41
N LYS A 10 2.72 1.25 -5.56
CA LYS A 10 1.84 0.13 -5.92
C LYS A 10 0.51 0.20 -5.17
N ASP A 11 -0.47 -0.54 -5.72
CA ASP A 11 -1.74 -0.78 -5.06
C ASP A 11 -1.53 -1.78 -3.91
N PRO A 12 -2.25 -1.64 -2.78
CA PRO A 12 -2.11 -2.55 -1.66
C PRO A 12 -2.73 -3.91 -1.99
N TYR A 13 -2.23 -4.96 -1.33
CA TYR A 13 -2.75 -6.32 -1.51
C TYR A 13 -2.81 -7.10 -0.19
N GLU A 14 -3.73 -8.05 -0.13
CA GLU A 14 -3.84 -8.98 0.99
C GLU A 14 -2.77 -10.08 0.87
N ALA A 15 -2.16 -10.45 2.00
CA ALA A 15 -1.19 -11.53 2.07
C ALA A 15 -1.31 -12.32 3.38
N GLU A 16 -0.77 -13.53 3.39
CA GLU A 16 -0.52 -14.31 4.60
C GLU A 16 0.98 -14.36 4.89
N LEU A 17 1.36 -13.94 6.10
CA LEU A 17 2.74 -13.95 6.58
C LEU A 17 2.89 -14.97 7.72
N PRO A 18 4.04 -15.65 7.85
CA PRO A 18 4.40 -16.32 9.09
C PRO A 18 4.37 -15.34 10.27
N ASP A 19 3.93 -15.81 11.43
CA ASP A 19 3.91 -15.01 12.65
C ASP A 19 5.28 -15.09 13.36
N THR A 20 6.29 -14.53 12.70
CA THR A 20 7.69 -14.57 13.15
C THR A 20 8.35 -13.24 12.85
N LEU A 21 9.19 -12.76 13.77
CA LEU A 21 9.94 -11.51 13.60
C LEU A 21 10.76 -11.49 12.31
N GLU A 22 11.42 -12.60 11.95
CA GLU A 22 12.21 -12.74 10.72
C GLU A 22 11.37 -12.44 9.47
N ALA A 23 10.22 -13.09 9.32
CA ALA A 23 9.31 -12.83 8.19
C ALA A 23 8.81 -11.39 8.15
N MET A 24 8.59 -10.74 9.31
CA MET A 24 8.19 -9.34 9.36
C MET A 24 9.33 -8.41 8.91
N GLN A 25 10.56 -8.68 9.38
CA GLN A 25 11.76 -7.94 9.01
C GLN A 25 12.09 -8.09 7.52
N ASP A 26 11.92 -9.28 6.94
CA ASP A 26 12.12 -9.53 5.51
C ASP A 26 11.16 -8.71 4.65
N ILE A 27 9.91 -8.55 5.09
CA ILE A 27 8.89 -7.78 4.36
C ILE A 27 9.17 -6.28 4.38
N VAL A 28 9.57 -5.73 5.53
CA VAL A 28 9.85 -4.29 5.66
C VAL A 28 11.29 -3.92 5.29
N GLY A 29 12.17 -4.91 5.11
CA GLY A 29 13.55 -4.74 4.70
C GLY A 29 14.47 -4.18 5.78
N GLY A 30 14.30 -4.58 7.04
CA GLY A 30 15.11 -4.09 8.17
C GLY A 30 14.50 -4.39 9.53
N HIS A 31 15.00 -3.72 10.58
CA HIS A 31 14.39 -3.77 11.90
C HIS A 31 12.99 -3.15 11.86
N ILE A 32 12.07 -3.73 12.64
CA ILE A 32 10.67 -3.31 12.62
C ILE A 32 10.40 -2.22 13.65
N GLU A 33 9.51 -1.31 13.29
CA GLU A 33 8.81 -0.41 14.21
C GLU A 33 7.30 -0.64 14.07
N ILE A 34 6.57 -0.52 15.19
CA ILE A 34 5.11 -0.62 15.20
C ILE A 34 4.51 0.77 15.45
N ALA A 35 3.80 1.28 14.45
CA ALA A 35 3.06 2.53 14.54
C ALA A 35 1.57 2.26 14.79
N TYR A 36 0.93 3.10 15.61
CA TYR A 36 -0.48 2.99 15.99
C TYR A 36 -1.31 4.19 15.47
N PRO A 37 -1.40 4.42 14.15
CA PRO A 37 -2.09 5.60 13.61
C PRO A 37 -3.61 5.46 13.52
N PHE A 38 -4.17 4.31 13.92
CA PHE A 38 -5.59 3.99 13.74
C PHE A 38 -6.34 3.97 15.07
N SER A 39 -7.64 4.25 15.02
CA SER A 39 -8.52 4.19 16.19
C SER A 39 -9.09 2.78 16.46
N ASP A 40 -9.01 1.87 15.49
CA ASP A 40 -9.43 0.47 15.63
C ASP A 40 -8.27 -0.45 16.04
N ARG A 41 -8.56 -1.74 16.25
CA ARG A 41 -7.56 -2.73 16.72
C ARG A 41 -6.65 -3.22 15.58
N ALA A 42 -5.83 -2.32 15.08
CA ALA A 42 -4.82 -2.59 14.05
C ALA A 42 -3.66 -1.60 14.15
N CYS A 43 -2.52 -1.99 13.61
CA CYS A 43 -1.30 -1.21 13.59
C CYS A 43 -0.58 -1.35 12.25
N ILE A 44 0.41 -0.49 12.03
CA ILE A 44 1.37 -0.61 10.94
C ILE A 44 2.65 -1.19 11.49
N VAL A 45 3.22 -2.14 10.76
CA VAL A 45 4.61 -2.58 10.94
C VAL A 45 5.41 -2.08 9.74
N CYS A 46 6.47 -1.33 10.01
CA CYS A 46 7.33 -0.71 9.00
C CYS A 46 8.80 -0.83 9.39
N ASN A 47 9.69 -0.36 8.50
CA ASN A 47 11.11 -0.28 8.77
C ASN A 47 11.41 0.89 9.73
N GLU A 48 12.06 0.61 10.86
CA GLU A 48 12.42 1.58 11.91
C GLU A 48 13.31 2.72 11.38
N THR A 49 14.27 2.38 10.50
CA THR A 49 15.24 3.35 9.96
C THR A 49 14.88 3.79 8.55
N GLY A 50 13.71 3.42 8.02
CA GLY A 50 13.38 3.61 6.60
C GLY A 50 13.51 5.06 6.10
N LEU A 51 13.14 6.04 6.93
CA LEU A 51 13.33 7.46 6.60
C LEU A 51 14.81 7.88 6.63
N LEU A 52 15.57 7.40 7.61
CA LEU A 52 16.99 7.71 7.78
C LEU A 52 17.84 7.08 6.67
N ASP A 53 17.46 5.87 6.24
CA ASP A 53 18.13 5.11 5.18
C ASP A 53 17.73 5.59 3.77
N GLY A 54 16.82 6.56 3.67
CA GLY A 54 16.38 7.12 2.40
C GLY A 54 15.55 6.14 1.55
N LEU A 55 14.81 5.22 2.19
CA LEU A 55 13.86 4.38 1.47
C LEU A 55 12.78 5.23 0.78
N PRO A 56 12.21 4.77 -0.33
CA PRO A 56 11.16 5.51 -1.03
C PRO A 56 9.96 5.82 -0.11
N LEU A 57 9.51 7.08 -0.09
CA LEU A 57 8.30 7.46 0.63
C LEU A 57 7.09 6.70 0.06
N ASN A 58 6.23 6.19 0.92
CA ASN A 58 5.17 5.27 0.53
C ASN A 58 3.76 5.84 0.74
N ARG A 59 3.38 6.11 1.99
CA ARG A 59 2.07 6.66 2.35
C ARG A 59 2.16 7.59 3.55
N ALA A 60 1.43 8.70 3.50
CA ALA A 60 1.09 9.48 4.69
C ALA A 60 -0.02 8.76 5.47
N VAL A 61 0.24 8.44 6.74
CA VAL A 61 -0.70 7.66 7.56
C VAL A 61 -1.56 8.55 8.48
N ASN A 62 -1.03 9.72 8.83
CA ASN A 62 -1.71 10.83 9.48
C ASN A 62 -1.06 12.17 9.02
N ALA A 63 -1.37 13.30 9.65
CA ALA A 63 -0.84 14.61 9.26
C ALA A 63 0.67 14.79 9.52
N GLU A 64 1.26 14.00 10.41
CA GLU A 64 2.62 14.17 10.93
C GLU A 64 3.55 13.02 10.52
N THR A 65 2.99 11.89 10.06
CA THR A 65 3.73 10.65 9.83
C THR A 65 3.63 10.20 8.37
N ILE A 66 4.79 10.05 7.74
CA ILE A 66 4.97 9.44 6.43
C ILE A 66 5.81 8.18 6.63
N ILE A 67 5.35 7.06 6.07
CA ILE A 67 6.11 5.80 6.09
C ILE A 67 7.00 5.72 4.85
N ALA A 68 8.27 5.35 5.05
CA ALA A 68 9.23 5.06 3.99
C ALA A 68 9.46 3.55 3.86
N GLY A 69 9.58 3.06 2.63
CA GLY A 69 9.71 1.64 2.32
C GLY A 69 8.39 0.87 2.37
N THR A 70 8.47 -0.44 2.16
CA THR A 70 7.32 -1.34 2.28
C THR A 70 6.89 -1.45 3.73
N PHE A 71 5.58 -1.42 3.96
CA PHE A 71 4.98 -1.66 5.26
C PHE A 71 3.79 -2.60 5.14
N PHE A 72 3.31 -3.12 6.26
CA PHE A 72 2.06 -3.86 6.29
C PHE A 72 1.19 -3.47 7.47
N VAL A 73 -0.11 -3.67 7.31
CA VAL A 73 -1.13 -3.49 8.35
C VAL A 73 -1.51 -4.85 8.92
N CYS A 74 -1.48 -4.99 10.23
CA CYS A 74 -1.94 -6.19 10.92
C CYS A 74 -2.88 -5.84 12.09
N GLY A 75 -3.60 -6.83 12.59
CA GLY A 75 -4.52 -6.67 13.71
C GLY A 75 -3.79 -6.68 15.05
N LEU A 76 -4.42 -6.09 16.07
CA LEU A 76 -3.88 -6.08 17.44
C LEU A 76 -4.66 -7.01 18.37
N GLY A 77 -3.96 -8.01 18.91
CA GLY A 77 -4.37 -8.85 20.02
C GLY A 77 -4.22 -8.11 21.35
N GLU A 78 -4.25 -8.83 22.48
CA GLU A 78 -4.06 -8.20 23.80
C GLU A 78 -2.58 -7.91 24.06
N GLU A 79 -1.70 -8.82 23.64
CA GLU A 79 -0.25 -8.74 23.84
C GLU A 79 0.54 -8.99 22.55
N ASP A 80 -0.13 -9.36 21.46
CA ASP A 80 0.47 -9.87 20.22
C ASP A 80 -0.12 -9.23 18.95
N LEU A 81 0.61 -9.39 17.85
CA LEU A 81 0.10 -9.09 16.51
C LEU A 81 -0.78 -10.25 16.06
N LYS A 82 -1.86 -9.94 15.34
CA LYS A 82 -2.80 -10.94 14.85
C LYS A 82 -3.28 -10.66 13.44
N SER A 83 -3.95 -11.66 12.88
CA SER A 83 -4.61 -11.54 11.58
C SER A 83 -5.68 -10.45 11.60
N LEU A 84 -5.73 -9.64 10.53
CA LEU A 84 -6.83 -8.73 10.27
C LEU A 84 -8.13 -9.50 10.07
N SER A 85 -9.24 -8.91 10.51
CA SER A 85 -10.57 -9.38 10.11
C SER A 85 -10.81 -9.12 8.61
N LYS A 86 -11.78 -9.83 8.00
CA LYS A 86 -12.16 -9.58 6.60
C LYS A 86 -12.55 -8.12 6.34
N GLU A 87 -13.23 -7.51 7.31
CA GLU A 87 -13.70 -6.12 7.22
C GLU A 87 -12.55 -5.12 7.35
N GLN A 88 -11.57 -5.40 8.22
CA GLN A 88 -10.35 -4.61 8.32
C GLN A 88 -9.52 -4.70 7.03
N VAL A 89 -9.36 -5.89 6.45
CA VAL A 89 -8.66 -6.04 5.16
C VAL A 89 -9.29 -5.15 4.09
N GLN A 90 -10.61 -5.22 3.91
CA GLN A 90 -11.32 -4.38 2.94
C GLN A 90 -11.12 -2.87 3.22
N THR A 91 -11.15 -2.50 4.50
CA THR A 91 -10.94 -1.11 4.94
C THR A 91 -9.54 -0.61 4.55
N TYR A 92 -8.49 -1.38 4.81
CA TYR A 92 -7.12 -0.97 4.55
C TYR A 92 -6.72 -1.05 3.07
N LEU A 93 -7.23 -2.04 2.33
CA LEU A 93 -7.11 -2.07 0.88
C LEU A 93 -7.69 -0.80 0.25
N LYS A 94 -8.88 -0.36 0.71
CA LYS A 94 -9.50 0.87 0.24
C LYS A 94 -8.75 2.13 0.70
N ARG A 95 -8.28 2.15 1.95
CA ARG A 95 -7.56 3.30 2.54
C ARG A 95 -6.29 3.62 1.75
N PHE A 96 -5.50 2.59 1.44
CA PHE A 96 -4.19 2.72 0.81
C PHE A 96 -4.20 2.48 -0.71
N HIS A 97 -5.40 2.37 -1.30
CA HIS A 97 -5.60 1.97 -2.70
C HIS A 97 -4.75 2.77 -3.68
N TYR A 98 -4.72 4.09 -3.53
CA TYR A 98 -3.94 4.94 -4.43
C TYR A 98 -2.51 5.13 -3.92
N PRO A 99 -1.50 4.90 -4.76
CA PRO A 99 -0.14 5.41 -4.59
C PRO A 99 -0.09 6.89 -4.22
N GLU A 100 0.91 7.28 -3.43
CA GLU A 100 1.19 8.68 -3.10
C GLU A 100 2.57 9.09 -3.58
N ILE A 101 2.66 10.29 -4.15
CA ILE A 101 3.93 10.99 -4.35
C ILE A 101 4.04 12.13 -3.36
N PHE A 102 5.26 12.56 -3.06
CA PHE A 102 5.54 13.52 -2.02
C PHE A 102 6.31 14.70 -2.62
N LEU A 103 5.71 15.89 -2.57
CA LEU A 103 6.30 17.11 -3.12
C LEU A 103 6.67 18.07 -2.00
N GLU A 104 7.83 18.72 -2.13
CA GLU A 104 8.19 19.83 -1.26
C GLU A 104 7.30 21.05 -1.56
N SER A 105 6.73 21.62 -0.50
CA SER A 105 5.97 22.86 -0.60
C SER A 105 6.91 24.07 -0.59
N PRO A 106 6.69 25.09 -1.44
CA PRO A 106 7.42 26.37 -1.37
C PRO A 106 7.28 27.09 -0.02
N LEU A 107 6.25 26.75 0.77
CA LEU A 107 6.02 27.28 2.12
C LEU A 107 6.70 26.45 3.21
N GLY A 108 7.47 25.42 2.83
CA GLY A 108 8.03 24.42 3.72
C GLY A 108 7.09 23.23 3.94
N GLY A 109 7.69 22.06 4.21
CA GLY A 109 6.98 20.80 4.45
C GLY A 109 6.79 19.95 3.19
N ILE A 110 6.29 18.72 3.41
CA ILE A 110 6.07 17.71 2.38
C ILE A 110 4.56 17.51 2.21
N VAL A 111 4.08 17.56 0.96
CA VAL A 111 2.67 17.38 0.62
C VAL A 111 2.47 16.03 -0.09
N PRO A 112 1.70 15.09 0.49
CA PRO A 112 1.34 13.85 -0.18
C PRO A 112 0.24 14.09 -1.23
N ILE A 113 0.42 13.54 -2.44
CA ILE A 113 -0.55 13.60 -3.53
C ILE A 113 -0.89 12.19 -3.97
N LYS A 114 -2.18 11.83 -3.86
CA LYS A 114 -2.69 10.54 -4.33
C LYS A 114 -2.72 10.49 -5.86
N ILE A 115 -2.03 9.52 -6.43
CA ILE A 115 -2.02 9.25 -7.86
C ILE A 115 -3.14 8.28 -8.21
N LYS A 116 -4.18 8.81 -8.86
CA LYS A 116 -5.21 7.97 -9.48
C LYS A 116 -4.68 7.51 -10.84
N ARG A 117 -4.56 6.21 -11.04
CA ARG A 117 -4.34 5.67 -12.38
C ARG A 117 -5.53 6.10 -13.25
N MET A 118 -5.24 6.74 -14.37
CA MET A 118 -6.23 6.97 -15.41
C MET A 118 -6.55 5.58 -15.98
N GLU A 119 -7.73 5.04 -15.68
CA GLU A 119 -8.16 3.77 -16.30
C GLU A 119 -8.01 3.90 -17.82
N GLU A 120 -7.31 2.96 -18.45
CA GLU A 120 -7.10 2.91 -19.89
C GLU A 120 -8.45 2.80 -20.61
N LYS A 121 -9.07 3.93 -20.94
CA LYS A 121 -10.22 3.99 -21.87
C LYS A 121 -9.78 3.80 -23.34
N PHE A 122 -8.78 2.96 -23.59
CA PHE A 122 -8.34 2.58 -24.93
C PHE A 122 -8.74 1.13 -25.24
N ASN A 123 -10.03 0.83 -25.10
CA ASN A 123 -10.57 -0.37 -25.74
C ASN A 123 -10.68 -0.06 -27.24
N HIS A 124 -9.70 -0.52 -28.02
CA HIS A 124 -9.72 -0.52 -29.48
C HIS A 124 -11.04 -1.13 -29.94
N LYS A 125 -11.93 -0.33 -30.54
CA LYS A 125 -12.98 -0.89 -31.39
C LYS A 125 -12.30 -1.44 -32.63
N GLU A 126 -11.94 -2.72 -32.59
CA GLU A 126 -11.66 -3.48 -33.80
C GLU A 126 -12.93 -3.51 -34.65
N HIS A 127 -13.04 -2.59 -35.60
CA HIS A 127 -13.98 -2.71 -36.70
C HIS A 127 -13.45 -3.80 -37.64
N HIS A 128 -13.84 -5.05 -37.37
CA HIS A 128 -13.90 -6.09 -38.38
C HIS A 128 -14.80 -5.61 -39.54
N LYS A 129 -14.20 -5.03 -40.57
CA LYS A 129 -14.81 -5.04 -41.91
C LYS A 129 -14.39 -6.34 -42.57
N LYS A 130 -15.25 -7.36 -42.46
CA LYS A 130 -15.24 -8.49 -43.39
C LYS A 130 -15.42 -7.91 -44.80
N GLY A 131 -14.42 -8.10 -45.67
CA GLY A 131 -14.55 -7.80 -47.09
C GLY A 131 -15.66 -8.66 -47.71
N PRO A 132 -16.42 -8.16 -48.69
CA PRO A 132 -17.42 -8.98 -49.35
C PRO A 132 -16.73 -10.03 -50.22
N SER A 133 -16.98 -11.29 -49.88
CA SER A 133 -16.80 -12.43 -50.78
C SER A 133 -17.80 -12.29 -51.94
N GLN A 134 -17.29 -12.19 -53.16
CA GLN A 134 -18.06 -12.48 -54.37
C GLN A 134 -17.29 -13.54 -55.16
N GLU A 135 -17.74 -14.78 -55.00
CA GLU A 135 -17.59 -15.83 -55.99
C GLU A 135 -18.89 -15.93 -56.79
N ARG A 136 -18.72 -16.08 -58.12
CA ARG A 136 -19.68 -16.35 -59.21
C ARG A 136 -20.10 -15.14 -60.04
#